data_AF-A0A540L8J7-F1
#
_entry.id   AF-A0A540L8J7-F1
#
_cell.length_a   1.000
_cell.length_b   1.000
_cell.length_c   1.000
_cell.angle_alpha   90.00
_cell.angle_beta   90.00
_cell.angle_gamma   90.00
#
_symmetry.space_group_name_H-M   'P 1'
#
loop_
_entity.id
_entity.type
_entity.pdbx_description
1 polymer ?
#
loop_
_entity_poly.entity_id
_entity_poly.type
_entity_poly.pdbx_seq_one_letter_code
_entity_poly.pdbx_strand_id
1 'polypeptide(L)'
;MTCRHIEKFIYGAKHLMAKRNGALHVNVKLFHWSEESREDPLPPEWYQKAFPKLTKLTQLLKNVDLIDGRLVNVSDDSIIIDDRTENRMLTFKSLARVFIGAPLVQKALRNNMAALSGGRIHNPFVCFGTPSEREPMIVNSLSVVGGFLNISAQQRQSVRVTISPQVTQHRIWTGMLEEVLNGLKSELDYLDYRYPSEGIKMGQQIVSSCLKFLADTSTSISYENDSSSWTRLVPAKVIDSSGLQKWEDVLEMFSDLIDWLKNERRLLTSVEKLEVMKEGLCQIKDVLTDRSIGHKEVRHQESLVQKKLTKTLGHSSKCLFTLLLYYLYGRVRDIEVDIRGGIYRHGSGDDFCLCMARIVTSDEEEMVWSGVRQLDRALGLFKFVWETAGMKGALQLQGHVWCVGAEGRVLTYRGNTFFVHGIHV
;
A
#
# COMPACT_ATOMS: atom_id res chain seq x y z
N MET A 1 21.47 37.55 57.11
CA MET A 1 22.17 36.29 56.79
C MET A 1 22.12 36.11 55.27
N THR A 2 22.90 36.89 54.50
CA THR A 2 24.28 36.65 54.00
C THR A 2 24.38 35.65 52.85
N CYS A 3 24.39 36.24 51.63
CA CYS A 3 25.18 35.96 50.43
C CYS A 3 25.98 34.64 50.32
N ARG A 4 25.96 34.05 49.11
CA ARG A 4 27.12 34.04 48.20
C ARG A 4 26.76 33.60 46.78
N HIS A 5 26.91 34.52 45.83
CA HIS A 5 27.31 34.25 44.46
C HIS A 5 28.76 33.73 44.46
N ILE A 6 29.10 32.75 43.60
CA ILE A 6 30.37 32.73 42.85
C ILE A 6 30.11 32.11 41.47
N GLU A 7 30.37 32.91 40.44
CA GLU A 7 30.46 32.53 39.04
C GLU A 7 31.79 31.81 38.70
N LYS A 8 31.71 30.92 37.70
CA LYS A 8 32.66 30.64 36.59
C LYS A 8 34.20 30.65 36.85
N PHE A 9 34.90 29.56 36.49
CA PHE A 9 35.66 29.39 35.23
C PHE A 9 36.61 28.15 35.27
N ILE A 10 36.41 27.27 34.28
CA ILE A 10 37.33 26.45 33.46
C ILE A 10 38.79 26.20 33.93
N TYR A 11 39.15 24.92 34.10
CA TYR A 11 40.17 24.11 33.37
C TYR A 11 40.79 23.04 34.29
N GLY A 12 40.81 21.78 33.85
CA GLY A 12 41.80 20.82 34.35
C GLY A 12 41.30 19.40 34.68
N ALA A 13 41.28 18.56 33.64
CA ALA A 13 41.63 17.14 33.66
C ALA A 13 40.70 16.07 34.29
N LYS A 14 40.19 15.25 33.36
CA LYS A 14 40.18 13.77 33.38
C LYS A 14 39.28 13.09 34.42
N HIS A 15 38.15 12.54 33.95
CA HIS A 15 37.85 11.12 34.15
C HIS A 15 36.83 10.59 33.13
N LEU A 16 37.29 9.60 32.35
CA LEU A 16 36.54 8.48 31.75
C LEU A 16 35.40 8.81 30.78
N MET A 17 35.77 9.18 29.56
CA MET A 17 35.02 8.78 28.36
C MET A 17 34.95 7.25 28.32
N ALA A 18 33.77 6.70 28.61
CA ALA A 18 33.45 5.33 28.24
C ALA A 18 33.58 5.23 26.72
N LYS A 19 34.60 4.51 26.25
CA LYS A 19 34.73 4.03 24.88
C LYS A 19 33.43 3.31 24.53
N ARG A 20 32.54 4.01 23.82
CA ARG A 20 31.43 3.39 23.09
C ARG A 20 32.10 2.60 21.98
N ASN A 21 32.36 1.32 22.23
CA ASN A 21 32.81 0.40 21.20
C ASN A 21 31.81 0.49 20.05
N GLY A 22 32.28 1.05 18.93
CA GLY A 22 31.56 1.14 17.67
C GLY A 22 31.34 -0.27 17.14
N ALA A 23 30.28 -0.92 17.60
CA ALA A 23 29.80 -2.15 17.05
C ALA A 23 29.04 -1.81 15.76
N LEU A 24 29.77 -1.93 14.64
CA LEU A 24 29.27 -2.24 13.30
C LEU A 24 27.96 -1.53 12.91
N HIS A 25 28.12 -0.34 12.36
CA HIS A 25 27.26 0.12 11.26
C HIS A 25 27.34 -0.94 10.15
N VAL A 26 26.54 -2.00 10.25
CA VAL A 26 26.35 -2.95 9.16
C VAL A 26 25.57 -2.20 8.10
N ASN A 27 26.31 -1.73 7.10
CA ASN A 27 25.85 -1.07 5.89
C ASN A 27 24.46 -1.59 5.45
N VAL A 28 23.43 -0.77 5.65
CA VAL A 28 22.19 -0.84 4.87
C VAL A 28 22.51 -0.73 3.36
N LYS A 29 23.66 -0.13 3.02
CA LYS A 29 24.24 -0.07 1.67
C LYS A 29 24.70 -1.41 1.07
N LEU A 30 24.82 -2.50 1.84
CA LEU A 30 25.25 -3.80 1.29
C LEU A 30 24.12 -4.54 0.53
N PHE A 31 22.86 -4.11 0.68
CA PHE A 31 21.72 -4.70 -0.01
C PHE A 31 21.22 -3.88 -1.21
N HIS A 32 21.89 -2.77 -1.51
CA HIS A 32 21.75 -2.00 -2.75
C HIS A 32 23.14 -1.87 -3.41
N TRP A 33 23.76 -2.99 -3.76
CA TRP A 33 24.87 -2.99 -4.71
C TRP A 33 24.26 -2.74 -6.10
N SER A 34 24.26 -1.46 -6.51
CA SER A 34 23.84 -1.03 -7.84
C SER A 34 25.01 -1.18 -8.82
N GLU A 35 24.63 -1.58 -10.04
CA GLU A 35 25.40 -1.72 -11.27
C GLU A 35 26.11 -3.07 -11.48
N GLU A 36 25.62 -3.77 -12.50
CA GLU A 36 25.97 -5.10 -13.02
C GLU A 36 25.42 -6.30 -12.23
N SER A 37 24.19 -6.66 -12.61
CA SER A 37 23.66 -8.03 -12.65
C SER A 37 24.70 -9.12 -12.41
N ARG A 38 24.78 -9.60 -11.17
CA ARG A 38 25.27 -10.97 -10.97
C ARG A 38 24.15 -11.91 -11.39
N GLU A 39 24.22 -12.38 -12.63
CA GLU A 39 23.50 -13.57 -13.06
C GLU A 39 23.99 -14.82 -12.30
N ASP A 40 25.24 -14.78 -11.81
CA ASP A 40 25.85 -15.90 -11.12
C ASP A 40 25.41 -16.05 -9.65
N PRO A 41 25.10 -17.29 -9.22
CA PRO A 41 24.75 -17.58 -7.83
C PRO A 41 25.90 -17.27 -6.89
N LEU A 42 25.57 -16.89 -5.64
CA LEU A 42 26.57 -16.65 -4.60
C LEU A 42 27.27 -17.96 -4.20
N PRO A 43 28.51 -17.91 -3.69
CA PRO A 43 29.20 -19.10 -3.21
C PRO A 43 28.42 -19.79 -2.07
N PRO A 44 28.44 -21.14 -1.99
CA PRO A 44 27.75 -21.89 -0.92
C PRO A 44 28.10 -21.42 0.50
N GLU A 45 29.35 -21.02 0.75
CA GLU A 45 29.83 -20.54 2.04
C GLU A 45 29.13 -19.25 2.48
N TRP A 46 28.70 -18.43 1.53
CA TRP A 46 27.93 -17.22 1.84
C TRP A 46 26.56 -17.58 2.38
N TYR A 47 25.85 -18.51 1.72
CA TYR A 47 24.53 -18.96 2.16
C TYR A 47 24.59 -19.59 3.56
N GLN A 48 25.58 -20.44 3.83
CA GLN A 48 25.79 -21.04 5.15
C GLN A 48 26.04 -19.99 6.25
N LYS A 49 26.80 -18.93 5.97
CA LYS A 49 27.07 -17.84 6.92
C LYS A 49 25.87 -16.90 7.11
N ALA A 50 25.07 -16.69 6.06
CA ALA A 50 23.95 -15.75 6.08
C ALA A 50 22.65 -16.36 6.64
N PHE A 51 22.45 -17.68 6.50
CA PHE A 51 21.20 -18.33 6.90
C PHE A 51 20.88 -18.23 8.41
N PRO A 52 21.86 -18.34 9.34
CA PRO A 52 21.61 -18.10 10.76
C PRO A 52 21.08 -16.69 11.04
N LYS A 53 21.52 -15.69 10.26
CA LYS A 53 21.02 -14.30 10.38
C LYS A 53 19.55 -14.22 9.94
N LEU A 54 19.18 -14.88 8.84
CA LEU A 54 17.79 -14.94 8.37
C LEU A 54 16.89 -15.64 9.40
N THR A 55 17.35 -16.76 9.94
CA THR A 55 16.63 -17.52 11.00
C THR A 55 16.42 -16.66 12.25
N LYS A 56 17.46 -15.94 12.69
CA LYS A 56 17.36 -15.02 13.83
C LYS A 56 16.36 -13.89 13.57
N LEU A 57 16.32 -13.33 12.36
CA LEU A 57 15.35 -12.30 11.99
C LEU A 57 13.91 -12.82 12.01
N THR A 58 13.70 -14.05 11.52
CA THR A 58 12.41 -14.75 11.56
C THR A 58 11.88 -14.82 13.01
N GLN A 59 12.72 -15.23 13.96
CA GLN A 59 12.35 -15.28 15.38
C GLN A 59 12.05 -13.90 15.98
N LEU A 60 12.83 -12.88 15.61
CA LEU A 60 12.66 -11.51 16.13
C LEU A 60 11.45 -10.78 15.55
N LEU A 61 10.98 -11.20 14.38
CA LEU A 61 9.87 -10.59 13.64
C LEU A 61 8.64 -11.52 13.62
N LYS A 62 8.58 -12.49 14.54
CA LYS A 62 7.49 -13.44 14.60
C LYS A 62 6.14 -12.70 14.64
N ASN A 63 5.24 -13.06 13.73
CA ASN A 63 3.90 -12.50 13.55
C ASN A 63 3.88 -11.01 13.18
N VAL A 64 5.01 -10.44 12.78
CA VAL A 64 5.10 -9.08 12.23
C VAL A 64 5.13 -9.17 10.72
N ASP A 65 4.34 -8.32 10.03
CA ASP A 65 4.38 -8.14 8.58
C ASP A 65 4.39 -6.64 8.21
N LEU A 66 4.83 -6.33 6.99
CA LEU A 66 4.64 -5.03 6.36
C LEU A 66 3.41 -5.12 5.44
N ILE A 67 2.32 -4.47 5.87
CA ILE A 67 1.01 -4.51 5.24
C ILE A 67 0.64 -3.08 4.84
N ASP A 68 0.41 -2.86 3.54
CA ASP A 68 -0.06 -1.57 3.04
C ASP A 68 0.81 -0.37 3.52
N GLY A 69 2.14 -0.55 3.58
CA GLY A 69 3.09 0.48 4.04
C GLY A 69 3.24 0.64 5.55
N ARG A 70 2.63 -0.24 6.37
CA ARG A 70 2.72 -0.19 7.83
C ARG A 70 3.20 -1.53 8.38
N LEU A 71 4.03 -1.49 9.42
CA LEU A 71 4.30 -2.70 10.19
C LEU A 71 3.10 -3.03 11.07
N VAL A 72 2.67 -4.29 11.02
CA VAL A 72 1.49 -4.77 11.73
C VAL A 72 1.84 -6.07 12.45
N ASN A 73 1.38 -6.22 13.69
CA ASN A 73 1.29 -7.52 14.32
C ASN A 73 0.05 -8.24 13.80
N VAL A 74 0.24 -9.34 13.09
CA VAL A 74 -0.82 -10.07 12.38
C VAL A 74 -1.80 -10.76 13.34
N SER A 75 -1.41 -11.02 14.59
CA SER A 75 -2.29 -11.68 15.56
C SER A 75 -3.41 -10.79 16.08
N ASP A 76 -3.18 -9.47 16.14
CA ASP A 76 -4.12 -8.50 16.74
C ASP A 76 -4.36 -7.26 15.87
N ASP A 77 -3.83 -7.26 14.64
CA ASP A 77 -3.87 -6.15 13.68
C ASP A 77 -3.31 -4.81 14.21
N SER A 78 -2.51 -4.84 15.30
CA SER A 78 -1.95 -3.62 15.88
C SER A 78 -0.79 -3.07 15.04
N ILE A 79 -0.77 -1.74 14.88
CA ILE A 79 0.29 -1.05 14.13
C ILE A 79 1.54 -0.91 15.00
N ILE A 80 2.68 -1.32 14.45
CA ILE A 80 3.99 -1.22 15.09
C ILE A 80 4.72 0.00 14.53
N ILE A 81 5.05 0.96 15.40
CA ILE A 81 5.84 2.15 15.05
C ILE A 81 7.18 2.05 15.78
N ASP A 82 8.14 1.37 15.16
CA ASP A 82 9.51 1.20 15.66
C ASP A 82 10.49 1.09 14.48
N ASP A 83 11.28 2.14 14.24
CA ASP A 83 12.28 2.21 13.17
C ASP A 83 13.25 1.02 13.18
N ARG A 84 13.54 0.47 14.36
CA ARG A 84 14.44 -0.68 14.49
C ARG A 84 13.79 -1.96 13.95
N THR A 85 12.53 -2.19 14.26
CA THR A 85 11.73 -3.30 13.74
C THR A 85 11.49 -3.15 12.25
N GLU A 86 11.27 -1.92 11.76
CA GLU A 86 11.17 -1.63 10.32
C GLU A 86 12.44 -2.00 9.57
N ASN A 87 13.59 -1.54 10.05
CA ASN A 87 14.89 -1.88 9.45
C ASN A 87 15.17 -3.40 9.49
N ARG A 88 14.74 -4.10 10.54
CA ARG A 88 14.83 -5.55 10.62
C ARG A 88 13.95 -6.22 9.57
N MET A 89 12.71 -5.76 9.39
CA MET A 89 11.78 -6.27 8.38
C MET A 89 12.34 -6.09 6.97
N LEU A 90 12.84 -4.89 6.64
CA LEU A 90 13.47 -4.62 5.35
C LEU A 90 14.69 -5.52 5.11
N THR A 91 15.53 -5.72 6.14
CA THR A 91 16.68 -6.62 6.08
C THR A 91 16.24 -8.08 5.88
N PHE A 92 15.18 -8.50 6.57
CA PHE A 92 14.62 -9.84 6.47
C PHE A 92 14.10 -10.12 5.06
N LYS A 93 13.20 -9.27 4.54
CA LYS A 93 12.64 -9.41 3.18
C LYS A 93 13.75 -9.38 2.12
N SER A 94 14.74 -8.51 2.28
CA SER A 94 15.91 -8.44 1.37
C SER A 94 16.75 -9.72 1.37
N LEU A 95 17.07 -10.25 2.55
CA LEU A 95 17.81 -11.52 2.66
C LEU A 95 16.99 -12.69 2.11
N ALA A 96 15.71 -12.79 2.46
CA ALA A 96 14.83 -13.85 2.00
C ALA A 96 14.75 -13.91 0.46
N ARG A 97 14.67 -12.75 -0.23
CA ARG A 97 14.76 -12.70 -1.70
C ARG A 97 16.05 -13.33 -2.25
N VAL A 98 17.19 -13.11 -1.62
CA VAL A 98 18.47 -13.72 -2.04
C VAL A 98 18.42 -15.24 -1.88
N PHE A 99 17.86 -15.75 -0.78
CA PHE A 99 17.72 -17.18 -0.55
C PHE A 99 16.70 -17.84 -1.47
N ILE A 100 15.61 -17.16 -1.83
CA ILE A 100 14.63 -17.67 -2.80
C ILE A 100 15.29 -17.91 -4.16
N GLY A 101 16.28 -17.10 -4.54
CA GLY A 101 17.11 -17.32 -5.73
C GLY A 101 18.21 -18.37 -5.59
N ALA A 102 18.41 -18.96 -4.40
CA ALA A 102 19.50 -19.91 -4.19
C ALA A 102 19.27 -21.20 -5.02
N PRO A 103 20.33 -21.82 -5.58
CA PRO A 103 20.20 -23.02 -6.41
C PRO A 103 19.43 -24.17 -5.74
N LEU A 104 19.63 -24.39 -4.44
CA LEU A 104 18.94 -25.44 -3.68
C LEU A 104 17.44 -25.16 -3.54
N VAL A 105 17.08 -23.91 -3.23
CA VAL A 105 15.67 -23.48 -3.10
C VAL A 105 14.96 -23.55 -4.46
N GLN A 106 15.62 -23.10 -5.53
CA GLN A 106 15.11 -23.19 -6.90
C GLN A 106 14.94 -24.64 -7.37
N LYS A 107 15.84 -25.54 -6.99
CA LYS A 107 15.71 -26.98 -7.24
C LYS A 107 14.52 -27.58 -6.49
N ALA A 108 14.36 -27.24 -5.20
CA ALA A 108 13.23 -27.68 -4.39
C ALA A 108 11.89 -27.18 -4.97
N LEU A 109 11.82 -25.91 -5.37
CA LEU A 109 10.67 -25.32 -6.05
C LEU A 109 10.30 -26.11 -7.31
N ARG A 110 11.29 -26.39 -8.18
CA ARG A 110 11.06 -27.16 -9.41
C ARG A 110 10.51 -28.56 -9.12
N ASN A 111 11.07 -29.25 -8.13
CA ASN A 111 10.62 -30.59 -7.75
C ASN A 111 9.19 -30.57 -7.18
N ASN A 112 8.89 -29.62 -6.30
CA ASN A 112 7.56 -29.46 -5.71
C ASN A 112 6.52 -29.13 -6.79
N MET A 113 6.83 -28.20 -7.69
CA MET A 113 5.93 -27.85 -8.79
C MET A 113 5.69 -29.04 -9.73
N ALA A 114 6.72 -29.85 -10.02
CA ALA A 114 6.58 -31.06 -10.82
C ALA A 114 5.67 -32.11 -10.14
N ALA A 115 5.84 -32.31 -8.83
CA ALA A 115 5.02 -33.25 -8.04
C ALA A 115 3.55 -32.81 -7.96
N LEU A 116 3.31 -31.52 -7.70
CA LEU A 116 1.97 -30.94 -7.56
C LEU A 116 1.20 -30.89 -8.88
N SER A 117 1.91 -30.88 -10.02
CA SER A 117 1.31 -30.86 -11.36
C SER A 117 0.90 -32.23 -11.89
N GLY A 118 1.05 -33.30 -11.09
CA GLY A 118 0.65 -34.67 -11.46
C GLY A 118 1.23 -35.18 -12.78
N GLY A 119 2.39 -34.68 -13.19
CA GLY A 119 3.03 -35.01 -14.47
C GLY A 119 2.33 -34.49 -15.74
N ARG A 120 1.29 -33.65 -15.63
CA ARG A 120 0.48 -33.18 -16.79
C ARG A 120 0.96 -31.89 -17.44
N ILE A 121 1.93 -31.18 -16.85
CA ILE A 121 2.45 -29.93 -17.41
C ILE A 121 3.75 -30.23 -18.17
N HIS A 122 3.73 -30.05 -19.49
CA HIS A 122 4.87 -30.28 -20.38
C HIS A 122 6.03 -29.26 -20.25
N ASN A 123 6.02 -28.39 -19.23
CA ASN A 123 7.19 -27.67 -18.74
C ASN A 123 6.86 -27.03 -17.38
N PRO A 124 7.41 -27.49 -16.24
CA PRO A 124 7.32 -26.76 -15.00
C PRO A 124 8.14 -25.47 -15.14
N PHE A 125 7.48 -24.35 -15.46
CA PHE A 125 8.16 -23.06 -15.55
C PHE A 125 8.64 -22.68 -14.14
N VAL A 126 9.95 -22.43 -14.04
CA VAL A 126 10.61 -22.04 -12.80
C VAL A 126 10.43 -20.53 -12.64
N CYS A 127 9.56 -20.11 -11.73
CA CYS A 127 9.39 -18.71 -11.37
C CYS A 127 10.42 -18.27 -10.32
N PHE A 128 10.71 -16.97 -10.30
CA PHE A 128 11.64 -16.32 -9.36
C PHE A 128 13.10 -16.77 -9.53
N GLY A 129 13.46 -17.28 -10.70
CA GLY A 129 14.79 -17.78 -11.02
C GLY A 129 15.79 -16.65 -11.33
N THR A 130 15.31 -15.54 -11.86
CA THR A 130 16.15 -14.38 -12.18
C THR A 130 16.13 -13.33 -11.06
N PRO A 131 17.21 -12.53 -10.89
CA PRO A 131 17.21 -11.43 -9.92
C PRO A 131 16.08 -10.42 -10.14
N SER A 132 15.75 -10.10 -11.39
CA SER A 132 14.71 -9.14 -11.74
C SER A 132 13.32 -9.59 -11.29
N GLU A 133 12.97 -10.86 -11.45
CA GLU A 133 11.71 -11.43 -10.94
C GLU A 133 11.60 -11.35 -9.41
N ARG A 134 12.75 -11.33 -8.71
CA ARG A 134 12.79 -11.28 -7.26
C ARG A 134 12.70 -9.88 -6.67
N GLU A 135 12.74 -8.84 -7.49
CA GLU A 135 12.65 -7.47 -6.98
C GLU A 135 11.28 -7.19 -6.33
N PRO A 136 11.24 -6.38 -5.26
CA PRO A 136 9.99 -5.89 -4.71
C PRO A 136 9.34 -4.90 -5.67
N MET A 137 8.01 -4.76 -5.58
CA MET A 137 7.24 -3.82 -6.37
C MET A 137 6.18 -3.14 -5.51
N ILE A 138 6.11 -1.82 -5.59
CA ILE A 138 5.02 -1.02 -5.02
C ILE A 138 4.07 -0.66 -6.16
N VAL A 139 2.83 -1.10 -6.06
CA VAL A 139 1.80 -0.87 -7.06
C VAL A 139 0.97 0.33 -6.62
N ASN A 140 1.29 1.49 -7.18
CA ASN A 140 0.72 2.79 -6.82
C ASN A 140 0.10 3.56 -8.01
N SER A 141 0.10 2.97 -9.21
CA SER A 141 -0.51 3.54 -10.40
C SER A 141 -0.83 2.47 -11.44
N LEU A 142 -1.75 2.77 -12.37
CA LEU A 142 -1.98 1.89 -13.52
C LEU A 142 -0.77 1.84 -14.45
N SER A 143 0.09 2.86 -14.45
CA SER A 143 1.32 2.85 -15.24
C SER A 143 2.31 1.79 -14.76
N VAL A 144 2.39 1.52 -13.45
CA VAL A 144 3.17 0.40 -12.91
C VAL A 144 2.58 -0.93 -13.36
N VAL A 145 1.27 -1.14 -13.17
CA VAL A 145 0.58 -2.37 -13.59
C VAL A 145 0.72 -2.59 -15.10
N GLY A 146 0.47 -1.55 -15.88
CA GLY A 146 0.49 -1.63 -17.33
C GLY A 146 1.90 -1.75 -17.93
N GLY A 147 2.92 -1.23 -17.25
CA GLY A 147 4.32 -1.48 -17.57
C GLY A 147 4.68 -2.95 -17.35
N PHE A 148 4.28 -3.53 -16.23
CA PHE A 148 4.53 -4.94 -15.90
C PHE A 148 3.77 -5.90 -16.82
N LEU A 149 2.49 -5.63 -17.10
CA LEU A 149 1.68 -6.44 -18.03
C LEU A 149 2.04 -6.21 -19.50
N ASN A 150 2.96 -5.28 -19.80
CA ASN A 150 3.35 -4.88 -21.14
C ASN A 150 2.16 -4.50 -22.05
N ILE A 151 1.15 -3.84 -21.49
CA ILE A 151 0.00 -3.36 -22.28
C ILE A 151 0.37 -2.12 -23.07
N SER A 152 -0.12 -2.03 -24.31
CA SER A 152 0.13 -0.92 -25.22
C SER A 152 -0.52 0.39 -24.77
N ALA A 153 -0.09 1.53 -25.32
CA ALA A 153 -0.70 2.83 -25.03
C ALA A 153 -2.21 2.87 -25.35
N GLN A 154 -2.64 2.22 -26.43
CA GLN A 154 -4.06 2.11 -26.79
C GLN A 154 -4.85 1.31 -25.75
N GLN A 155 -4.29 0.19 -25.26
CA GLN A 155 -4.92 -0.61 -24.22
C GLN A 155 -4.97 0.11 -22.88
N ARG A 156 -3.90 0.84 -22.50
CA ARG A 156 -3.90 1.73 -21.32
C ARG A 156 -5.03 2.75 -21.38
N GLN A 157 -5.22 3.37 -22.55
CA GLN A 157 -6.30 4.31 -22.77
C GLN A 157 -7.68 3.62 -22.70
N SER A 158 -7.80 2.40 -23.24
CA SER A 158 -9.04 1.62 -23.13
C SER A 158 -9.37 1.28 -21.68
N VAL A 159 -8.39 0.81 -20.90
CA VAL A 159 -8.57 0.53 -19.46
C VAL A 159 -9.08 1.77 -18.76
N ARG A 160 -8.40 2.90 -18.93
CA ARG A 160 -8.79 4.18 -18.32
C ARG A 160 -10.24 4.54 -18.67
N VAL A 161 -10.61 4.54 -19.95
CA VAL A 161 -11.96 4.93 -20.39
C VAL A 161 -13.03 4.02 -19.80
N THR A 162 -12.75 2.71 -19.65
CA THR A 162 -13.69 1.74 -19.08
C THR A 162 -13.88 1.93 -17.57
N ILE A 163 -12.79 2.17 -16.82
CA ILE A 163 -12.85 2.24 -15.36
C ILE A 163 -13.23 3.62 -14.84
N SER A 164 -12.81 4.71 -15.50
CA SER A 164 -12.92 6.07 -14.96
C SER A 164 -14.35 6.45 -14.60
N PRO A 165 -15.38 6.20 -15.42
CA PRO A 165 -16.76 6.52 -15.04
C PRO A 165 -17.25 5.76 -13.81
N GLN A 166 -16.75 4.56 -13.55
CA GLN A 166 -17.15 3.72 -12.42
C GLN A 166 -16.50 4.20 -11.11
N VAL A 167 -15.19 4.45 -11.15
CA VAL A 167 -14.40 4.78 -9.95
C VAL A 167 -14.50 6.26 -9.55
N THR A 168 -14.96 7.14 -10.44
CA THR A 168 -15.13 8.58 -10.15
C THR A 168 -16.55 8.95 -9.73
N GLN A 169 -17.43 7.96 -9.51
CA GLN A 169 -18.75 8.21 -8.92
C GLN A 169 -18.60 8.98 -7.61
N HIS A 170 -19.52 9.93 -7.35
CA HIS A 170 -19.45 10.80 -6.19
C HIS A 170 -19.29 10.03 -4.87
N ARG A 171 -20.06 8.95 -4.66
CA ARG A 171 -19.95 8.06 -3.48
C ARG A 171 -18.58 7.38 -3.31
N ILE A 172 -17.91 7.05 -4.42
CA ILE A 172 -16.59 6.39 -4.40
C ILE A 172 -15.54 7.45 -4.09
N TRP A 173 -15.68 8.65 -4.66
CA TRP A 173 -14.84 9.80 -4.36
C TRP A 173 -14.90 10.20 -2.88
N THR A 174 -16.11 10.41 -2.34
CA THR A 174 -16.29 10.79 -0.93
C THR A 174 -15.85 9.68 0.01
N GLY A 175 -16.23 8.43 -0.26
CA GLY A 175 -15.81 7.29 0.56
C GLY A 175 -14.29 7.07 0.56
N MET A 176 -13.61 7.30 -0.56
CA MET A 176 -12.15 7.26 -0.64
C MET A 176 -11.53 8.39 0.20
N LEU A 177 -12.08 9.60 0.14
CA LEU A 177 -11.64 10.72 0.99
C LEU A 177 -11.79 10.40 2.48
N GLU A 178 -12.94 9.88 2.87
CA GLU A 178 -13.23 9.47 4.25
C GLU A 178 -12.25 8.39 4.73
N GLU A 179 -11.96 7.37 3.92
CA GLU A 179 -11.03 6.30 4.29
C GLU A 179 -9.60 6.81 4.52
N VAL A 180 -9.09 7.72 3.68
CA VAL A 180 -7.75 8.32 3.91
C VAL A 180 -7.74 9.19 5.17
N LEU A 181 -8.74 10.05 5.33
CA LEU A 181 -8.83 10.95 6.47
C LEU A 181 -9.00 10.19 7.80
N ASN A 182 -9.78 9.11 7.83
CA ASN A 182 -9.89 8.24 8.99
C ASN A 182 -8.57 7.53 9.28
N GLY A 183 -7.88 7.03 8.25
CA GLY A 183 -6.57 6.42 8.40
C GLY A 183 -5.51 7.35 8.98
N LEU A 184 -5.55 8.64 8.60
CA LEU A 184 -4.70 9.70 9.14
C LEU A 184 -5.14 10.10 10.56
N LYS A 185 -6.44 10.22 10.82
CA LYS A 185 -6.97 10.51 12.16
C LYS A 185 -6.44 9.52 13.19
N SER A 186 -6.47 8.22 12.89
CA SER A 186 -5.93 7.19 13.79
C SER A 186 -4.43 7.33 14.03
N GLU A 187 -3.64 7.76 13.04
CA GLU A 187 -2.20 8.03 13.24
C GLU A 187 -1.98 9.26 14.13
N LEU A 188 -2.76 10.33 13.91
CA LEU A 188 -2.68 11.53 14.73
C LEU A 188 -3.11 11.28 16.17
N ASP A 189 -4.17 10.51 16.39
CA ASP A 189 -4.63 10.14 17.73
C ASP A 189 -3.56 9.34 18.49
N TYR A 190 -2.85 8.44 17.80
CA TYR A 190 -1.73 7.70 18.38
C TYR A 190 -0.54 8.62 18.72
N LEU A 191 -0.22 9.56 17.82
CA LEU A 191 0.87 10.51 18.05
C LEU A 191 0.54 11.49 19.17
N ASP A 192 -0.70 11.96 19.28
CA ASP A 192 -1.13 12.84 20.38
C ASP A 192 -0.98 12.13 21.72
N TYR A 193 -1.38 10.84 21.79
CA TYR A 193 -1.21 10.04 23.00
C TYR A 193 0.27 9.88 23.43
N ARG A 194 1.18 9.71 22.47
CA ARG A 194 2.61 9.48 22.75
C ARG A 194 3.43 10.77 22.93
N TYR A 195 3.15 11.77 22.10
CA TYR A 195 3.91 13.01 21.94
C TYR A 195 2.96 14.19 21.66
N PRO A 196 2.17 14.63 22.66
CA PRO A 196 1.21 15.71 22.45
C PRO A 196 1.91 16.96 21.92
N SER A 197 1.36 17.57 20.87
CA SER A 197 1.84 18.85 20.37
C SER A 197 0.68 19.67 19.83
N GLU A 198 0.80 21.00 19.88
CA GLU A 198 -0.20 21.89 19.30
C GLU A 198 -0.37 21.66 17.79
N GLY A 199 0.70 21.25 17.11
CA GLY A 199 0.64 20.84 15.71
C GLY A 199 -0.28 19.64 15.49
N ILE A 200 -0.15 18.59 16.30
CA ILE A 200 -0.98 17.37 16.17
C ILE A 200 -2.45 17.70 16.40
N LYS A 201 -2.76 18.51 17.42
CA LYS A 201 -4.12 18.97 17.69
C LYS A 201 -4.71 19.77 16.52
N MET A 202 -3.92 20.65 15.92
CA MET A 202 -4.34 21.40 14.73
C MET A 202 -4.62 20.46 13.55
N GLY A 203 -3.75 19.48 13.30
CA GLY A 203 -3.99 18.44 12.30
C GLY A 203 -5.29 17.66 12.55
N GLN A 204 -5.56 17.27 13.79
CA GLN A 204 -6.81 16.58 14.17
C GLN A 204 -8.05 17.45 13.94
N GLN A 205 -7.96 18.76 14.20
CA GLN A 205 -9.06 19.71 13.95
C GLN A 205 -9.34 19.86 12.45
N ILE A 206 -8.30 19.96 11.62
CA ILE A 206 -8.44 20.03 10.16
C ILE A 206 -9.07 18.74 9.63
N VAL A 207 -8.54 17.57 10.03
CA VAL A 207 -9.09 16.27 9.63
C VAL A 207 -10.55 16.12 10.06
N SER A 208 -10.89 16.53 11.27
CA SER A 208 -12.28 16.49 11.77
C SER A 208 -13.20 17.40 10.98
N SER A 209 -12.73 18.59 10.58
CA SER A 209 -13.48 19.52 9.73
C SER A 209 -13.74 18.94 8.34
N CYS A 210 -12.73 18.34 7.71
CA CYS A 210 -12.88 17.63 6.43
C CYS A 210 -13.86 16.47 6.53
N LEU A 211 -13.76 15.62 7.57
CA LEU A 211 -14.69 14.51 7.78
C LEU A 211 -16.12 14.98 8.00
N LYS A 212 -16.32 16.06 8.76
CA LYS A 212 -17.63 16.68 8.96
C LYS A 212 -18.21 17.19 7.63
N PHE A 213 -17.40 17.83 6.80
CA PHE A 213 -17.80 18.27 5.47
C PHE A 213 -18.30 17.10 4.60
N LEU A 214 -17.57 15.98 4.61
CA LEU A 214 -17.94 14.78 3.84
C LEU A 214 -19.21 14.13 4.37
N ALA A 215 -19.32 13.94 5.68
CA ALA A 215 -20.51 13.37 6.32
C ALA A 215 -21.78 14.18 6.00
N ASP A 216 -21.67 15.50 6.05
CA ASP A 216 -22.78 16.38 5.72
C ASP A 216 -23.17 16.31 4.23
N THR A 217 -22.22 16.03 3.34
CA THR A 217 -22.48 15.82 1.90
C THR A 217 -23.19 14.48 1.67
N SER A 218 -22.77 13.42 2.40
CA SER A 218 -23.30 12.06 2.33
C SER A 218 -24.71 11.92 2.94
N THR A 219 -25.03 12.69 3.98
CA THR A 219 -26.31 12.58 4.72
C THR A 219 -27.54 12.99 3.89
N SER A 220 -27.36 13.74 2.80
CA SER A 220 -28.44 14.07 1.85
C SER A 220 -29.05 12.84 1.18
N ILE A 221 -28.30 11.72 1.13
CA ILE A 221 -28.69 10.44 0.52
C ILE A 221 -29.47 9.56 1.51
N SER A 222 -29.21 9.67 2.83
CA SER A 222 -29.81 8.77 3.84
C SER A 222 -31.33 8.93 4.02
N TYR A 223 -31.91 10.02 3.52
CA TYR A 223 -33.36 10.22 3.51
C TYR A 223 -34.08 9.40 2.42
N GLU A 224 -33.37 8.62 1.60
CA GLU A 224 -33.92 7.90 0.46
C GLU A 224 -34.73 6.64 0.79
N ASN A 225 -34.89 6.18 2.03
CA ASN A 225 -35.66 4.94 2.24
C ASN A 225 -37.17 5.09 2.50
N ASP A 226 -37.69 6.27 2.86
CA ASP A 226 -39.12 6.40 3.25
C ASP A 226 -39.88 7.67 2.79
N SER A 227 -39.31 8.54 1.93
CA SER A 227 -40.00 9.81 1.61
C SER A 227 -39.95 10.21 0.14
N SER A 228 -41.13 10.19 -0.49
CA SER A 228 -41.37 10.64 -1.86
C SER A 228 -40.90 12.08 -2.09
N SER A 229 -39.90 12.24 -2.94
CA SER A 229 -39.06 13.44 -3.13
C SER A 229 -39.70 14.65 -3.84
N TRP A 230 -41.00 14.62 -4.15
CA TRP A 230 -41.68 15.70 -4.89
C TRP A 230 -42.41 16.72 -4.00
N THR A 231 -42.38 16.56 -2.67
CA THR A 231 -43.10 17.44 -1.72
C THR A 231 -42.21 18.19 -0.74
N ARG A 232 -40.88 18.08 -0.82
CA ARG A 232 -39.99 18.80 0.11
C ARG A 232 -39.90 20.29 -0.23
N LEU A 233 -40.46 21.11 0.68
CA LEU A 233 -40.25 22.55 0.71
C LEU A 233 -38.76 22.86 0.90
N VAL A 234 -38.29 23.91 0.22
CA VAL A 234 -36.96 24.52 0.42
C VAL A 234 -36.78 24.77 1.92
N PRO A 235 -35.68 24.31 2.56
CA PRO A 235 -35.42 24.60 3.96
C PRO A 235 -35.45 26.13 4.16
N ALA A 236 -36.19 26.59 5.16
CA ALA A 236 -36.22 28.01 5.51
C ALA A 236 -34.77 28.50 5.67
N LYS A 237 -34.45 29.60 4.98
CA LYS A 237 -33.11 30.20 4.90
C LYS A 237 -32.56 30.41 6.31
N VAL A 238 -31.73 29.49 6.79
CA VAL A 238 -30.94 29.70 8.01
C VAL A 238 -29.87 30.70 7.60
N ILE A 239 -30.02 31.94 8.07
CA ILE A 239 -29.18 33.09 7.72
C ILE A 239 -27.78 33.03 8.36
N ASP A 240 -27.43 31.95 9.06
CA ASP A 240 -26.10 31.74 9.63
C ASP A 240 -25.33 30.56 9.01
N SER A 241 -25.38 30.39 7.69
CA SER A 241 -24.41 29.49 7.02
C SER A 241 -23.12 30.26 6.74
N SER A 242 -22.16 30.17 7.65
CA SER A 242 -20.78 30.59 7.41
C SER A 242 -20.20 29.87 6.20
N GLY A 243 -20.31 30.48 5.02
CA GLY A 243 -19.25 30.66 4.03
C GLY A 243 -18.42 29.48 3.51
N LEU A 244 -18.78 28.20 3.70
CA LEU A 244 -18.09 27.09 3.02
C LEU A 244 -19.06 26.33 2.11
N GLN A 245 -18.88 26.45 0.80
CA GLN A 245 -19.79 25.90 -0.21
C GLN A 245 -19.08 25.39 -1.47
N LYS A 246 -17.78 25.10 -1.40
CA LYS A 246 -17.03 24.53 -2.54
C LYS A 246 -16.07 23.45 -2.12
N TRP A 247 -15.69 22.61 -3.08
CA TRP A 247 -14.54 21.71 -2.94
C TRP A 247 -13.21 22.45 -2.79
N GLU A 248 -13.15 23.73 -3.19
CA GLU A 248 -12.00 24.63 -2.96
C GLU A 248 -11.64 24.75 -1.48
N ASP A 249 -12.64 24.84 -0.59
CA ASP A 249 -12.39 24.96 0.86
C ASP A 249 -11.72 23.69 1.42
N VAL A 250 -12.12 22.52 0.92
CA VAL A 250 -11.49 21.23 1.26
C VAL A 250 -10.06 21.15 0.71
N LEU A 251 -9.84 21.67 -0.48
CA LEU A 251 -8.51 21.72 -1.10
C LEU A 251 -7.54 22.59 -0.29
N GLU A 252 -8.00 23.72 0.24
CA GLU A 252 -7.22 24.58 1.14
C GLU A 252 -6.87 23.84 2.43
N MET A 253 -7.85 23.23 3.10
CA MET A 253 -7.63 22.40 4.28
C MET A 253 -6.62 21.27 4.04
N PHE A 254 -6.67 20.60 2.88
CA PHE A 254 -5.68 19.58 2.51
C PHE A 254 -4.28 20.18 2.33
N SER A 255 -4.19 21.38 1.76
CA SER A 255 -2.90 22.04 1.55
C SER A 255 -2.26 22.43 2.89
N ASP A 256 -3.03 22.99 3.82
CA ASP A 256 -2.57 23.31 5.17
C ASP A 256 -2.13 22.04 5.93
N LEU A 257 -2.90 20.96 5.79
CA LEU A 257 -2.60 19.69 6.43
C LEU A 257 -1.29 19.09 5.90
N ILE A 258 -1.07 19.11 4.58
CA ILE A 258 0.17 18.66 3.94
C ILE A 258 1.36 19.51 4.42
N ASP A 259 1.22 20.83 4.40
CA ASP A 259 2.29 21.76 4.78
C ASP A 259 2.71 21.62 6.23
N TRP A 260 1.76 21.28 7.10
CA TRP A 260 2.04 20.95 8.48
C TRP A 260 2.72 19.57 8.61
N LEU A 261 2.12 18.54 8.02
CA LEU A 261 2.54 17.13 8.16
C LEU A 261 3.90 16.82 7.54
N LYS A 262 4.34 17.55 6.51
CA LYS A 262 5.61 17.27 5.81
C LYS A 262 6.85 17.32 6.71
N ASN A 263 6.75 17.98 7.86
CA ASN A 263 7.82 18.07 8.86
C ASN A 263 7.86 16.85 9.79
N GLU A 264 6.78 16.07 9.85
CA GLU A 264 6.68 14.89 10.71
C GLU A 264 7.03 13.62 9.92
N ARG A 265 8.25 13.11 10.14
CA ARG A 265 8.80 11.96 9.41
C ARG A 265 7.89 10.73 9.48
N ARG A 266 7.15 10.55 10.58
CA ARG A 266 6.26 9.40 10.79
C ARG A 266 4.99 9.44 9.95
N LEU A 267 4.64 10.59 9.39
CA LEU A 267 3.41 10.80 8.63
C LEU A 267 3.67 10.99 7.13
N LEU A 268 4.90 10.78 6.66
CA LEU A 268 5.27 10.98 5.25
C LEU A 268 4.41 10.16 4.28
N THR A 269 4.11 8.89 4.61
CA THR A 269 3.22 8.07 3.77
C THR A 269 1.80 8.64 3.69
N SER A 270 1.32 9.25 4.78
CA SER A 270 0.02 9.92 4.79
C SER A 270 0.08 11.23 4.02
N VAL A 271 1.17 11.99 4.08
CA VAL A 271 1.41 13.18 3.23
C VAL A 271 1.39 12.82 1.75
N GLU A 272 2.11 11.77 1.35
CA GLU A 272 2.11 11.30 -0.03
C GLU A 272 0.70 10.97 -0.50
N LYS A 273 -0.11 10.36 0.37
CA LYS A 273 -1.50 10.02 0.05
C LYS A 273 -2.39 11.27 -0.06
N LEU A 274 -2.23 12.25 0.83
CA LEU A 274 -2.95 13.53 0.74
C LEU A 274 -2.60 14.29 -0.54
N GLU A 275 -1.32 14.31 -0.94
CA GLU A 275 -0.88 14.92 -2.21
C GLU A 275 -1.52 14.23 -3.42
N VAL A 276 -1.65 12.91 -3.38
CA VAL A 276 -2.37 12.15 -4.41
C VAL A 276 -3.85 12.56 -4.48
N MET A 277 -4.50 12.86 -3.36
CA MET A 277 -5.90 13.28 -3.34
C MET A 277 -6.07 14.74 -3.76
N LYS A 278 -5.09 15.59 -3.43
CA LYS A 278 -5.01 16.97 -3.86
C LYS A 278 -5.08 17.08 -5.39
N GLU A 279 -4.49 16.14 -6.13
CA GLU A 279 -4.63 16.03 -7.59
C GLU A 279 -6.11 16.07 -8.02
N GLY A 280 -6.96 15.25 -7.40
CA GLY A 280 -8.38 15.16 -7.70
C GLY A 280 -9.17 16.38 -7.22
N LEU A 281 -8.90 16.85 -5.99
CA LEU A 281 -9.53 18.05 -5.42
C LEU A 281 -9.30 19.29 -6.30
N CYS A 282 -8.09 19.47 -6.82
CA CYS A 282 -7.75 20.54 -7.77
C CYS A 282 -8.64 20.53 -9.01
N GLN A 283 -9.06 19.36 -9.49
CA GLN A 283 -9.92 19.26 -10.69
C GLN A 283 -11.36 19.69 -10.42
N ILE A 284 -11.81 19.59 -9.17
CA ILE A 284 -13.20 19.83 -8.78
C ILE A 284 -13.39 21.06 -7.91
N LYS A 285 -12.33 21.83 -7.63
CA LYS A 285 -12.35 23.00 -6.73
C LYS A 285 -13.53 23.96 -6.97
N ASP A 286 -13.88 24.21 -8.24
CA ASP A 286 -14.95 25.16 -8.59
C ASP A 286 -16.36 24.56 -8.51
N VAL A 287 -16.51 23.29 -8.14
CA VAL A 287 -17.82 22.61 -8.01
C VAL A 287 -18.43 22.95 -6.65
N LEU A 288 -19.72 23.29 -6.66
CA LEU A 288 -20.43 23.70 -5.47
C LEU A 288 -20.82 22.49 -4.61
N THR A 289 -20.84 22.68 -3.30
CA THR A 289 -21.35 21.71 -2.31
C THR A 289 -22.51 22.28 -1.49
N ASP A 290 -23.14 23.35 -1.99
CA ASP A 290 -24.26 24.03 -1.33
C ASP A 290 -25.38 23.03 -0.98
N ARG A 291 -25.95 23.21 0.22
CA ARG A 291 -26.99 22.38 0.83
C ARG A 291 -28.38 23.03 0.76
N SER A 292 -28.44 24.31 0.41
CA SER A 292 -29.67 25.08 0.31
C SER A 292 -30.36 24.94 -1.06
N ILE A 293 -29.70 24.25 -1.99
CA ILE A 293 -30.18 23.97 -3.34
C ILE A 293 -31.08 22.73 -3.38
N GLY A 294 -32.01 22.69 -4.35
CA GLY A 294 -32.92 21.56 -4.51
C GLY A 294 -32.19 20.27 -4.92
N HIS A 295 -32.80 19.10 -4.64
CA HIS A 295 -32.23 17.77 -4.92
C HIS A 295 -31.71 17.59 -6.36
N LYS A 296 -32.39 18.16 -7.36
CA LYS A 296 -31.93 18.11 -8.76
C LYS A 296 -30.57 18.78 -8.96
N GLU A 297 -30.34 19.88 -8.27
CA GLU A 297 -29.08 20.62 -8.35
C GLU A 297 -27.96 19.86 -7.63
N VAL A 298 -28.24 19.22 -6.49
CA VAL A 298 -27.27 18.34 -5.80
C VAL A 298 -26.81 17.22 -6.74
N ARG A 299 -27.74 16.49 -7.37
CA ARG A 299 -27.40 15.45 -8.36
C ARG A 299 -26.64 16.01 -9.56
N HIS A 300 -26.91 17.25 -9.97
CA HIS A 300 -26.16 17.93 -11.02
C HIS A 300 -24.70 18.17 -10.59
N GLN A 301 -24.46 18.67 -9.38
CA GLN A 301 -23.12 18.89 -8.84
C GLN A 301 -22.36 17.55 -8.69
N GLU A 302 -23.01 16.49 -8.21
CA GLU A 302 -22.42 15.13 -8.15
C GLU A 302 -21.98 14.63 -9.53
N SER A 303 -22.85 14.81 -10.54
CA SER A 303 -22.53 14.47 -11.93
C SER A 303 -21.38 15.32 -12.48
N LEU A 304 -21.29 16.59 -12.06
CA LEU A 304 -20.21 17.48 -12.46
C LEU A 304 -18.86 17.05 -11.86
N VAL A 305 -18.83 16.63 -10.59
CA VAL A 305 -17.65 16.02 -9.96
C VAL A 305 -17.19 14.82 -10.78
N GLN A 306 -18.08 13.84 -11.03
CA GLN A 306 -17.77 12.64 -11.79
C GLN A 306 -17.25 12.97 -13.20
N LYS A 307 -17.94 13.88 -13.91
CA LYS A 307 -17.58 14.30 -15.27
C LYS A 307 -16.20 14.95 -15.32
N LYS A 308 -15.90 15.85 -14.38
CA LYS A 308 -14.60 16.51 -14.30
C LYS A 308 -13.50 15.49 -14.03
N LEU A 309 -13.62 14.67 -12.98
CA LEU A 309 -12.63 13.65 -12.62
C LEU A 309 -12.42 12.61 -13.73
N THR A 310 -13.49 12.11 -14.36
CA THR A 310 -13.41 11.15 -15.48
C THR A 310 -12.59 11.73 -16.65
N LYS A 311 -12.77 13.01 -16.94
CA LYS A 311 -12.11 13.67 -18.07
C LYS A 311 -10.64 13.98 -17.77
N THR A 312 -10.33 14.43 -16.56
CA THR A 312 -9.03 15.00 -16.21
C THR A 312 -8.05 13.98 -15.64
N LEU A 313 -8.52 12.99 -14.88
CA LEU A 313 -7.64 11.97 -14.31
C LEU A 313 -7.15 11.02 -15.41
N GLY A 314 -5.83 11.07 -15.65
CA GLY A 314 -5.16 10.26 -16.66
C GLY A 314 -4.81 8.86 -16.20
N HIS A 315 -4.29 8.02 -17.10
CA HIS A 315 -3.86 6.65 -16.76
C HIS A 315 -2.76 6.62 -15.70
N SER A 316 -1.80 7.56 -15.78
CA SER A 316 -0.72 7.68 -14.79
C SER A 316 -1.15 8.34 -13.48
N SER A 317 -2.41 8.78 -13.36
CA SER A 317 -2.92 9.43 -12.15
C SER A 317 -2.90 8.46 -10.98
N LYS A 318 -2.18 8.84 -9.93
CA LYS A 318 -2.21 8.10 -8.66
C LYS A 318 -3.57 8.28 -7.97
N CYS A 319 -4.25 9.40 -8.21
CA CYS A 319 -5.59 9.67 -7.69
C CYS A 319 -6.60 8.68 -8.29
N LEU A 320 -6.60 8.52 -9.61
CA LEU A 320 -7.43 7.52 -10.30
C LEU A 320 -7.16 6.10 -9.79
N PHE A 321 -5.88 5.78 -9.59
CA PHE A 321 -5.50 4.46 -9.10
C PHE A 321 -5.97 4.24 -7.65
N THR A 322 -5.86 5.24 -6.78
CA THR A 322 -6.37 5.17 -5.41
C THR A 322 -7.90 4.99 -5.39
N LEU A 323 -8.63 5.67 -6.27
CA LEU A 323 -10.07 5.45 -6.45
C LEU A 323 -10.38 4.02 -6.91
N LEU A 324 -9.58 3.46 -7.82
CA LEU A 324 -9.73 2.07 -8.25
C LEU A 324 -9.51 1.08 -7.09
N LEU A 325 -8.47 1.29 -6.29
CA LEU A 325 -8.22 0.44 -5.11
C LEU A 325 -9.37 0.51 -4.11
N TYR A 326 -9.91 1.70 -3.87
CA TYR A 326 -11.06 1.88 -2.99
C TYR A 326 -12.30 1.20 -3.57
N TYR A 327 -12.56 1.35 -4.87
CA TYR A 327 -13.68 0.69 -5.54
C TYR A 327 -13.61 -0.84 -5.47
N LEU A 328 -12.43 -1.43 -5.70
CA LEU A 328 -12.27 -2.89 -5.73
C LEU A 328 -12.20 -3.51 -4.33
N TYR A 329 -11.56 -2.84 -3.38
CA TYR A 329 -11.14 -3.44 -2.11
C TYR A 329 -11.54 -2.65 -0.86
N GLY A 330 -12.12 -1.46 -1.01
CA GLY A 330 -12.39 -0.56 0.12
C GLY A 330 -11.12 -0.06 0.80
N ARG A 331 -9.98 -0.07 0.11
CA ARG A 331 -8.67 0.32 0.64
C ARG A 331 -8.01 1.37 -0.24
N VAL A 332 -7.27 2.29 0.38
CA VAL A 332 -6.66 3.45 -0.29
C VAL A 332 -5.12 3.40 -0.32
N ARG A 333 -4.54 2.43 0.37
CA ARG A 333 -3.09 2.25 0.48
C ARG A 333 -2.54 1.51 -0.72
N ASP A 334 -1.30 1.84 -1.07
CA ASP A 334 -0.60 1.20 -2.18
C ASP A 334 -0.36 -0.28 -1.88
N ILE A 335 -0.39 -1.11 -2.91
CA ILE A 335 -0.20 -2.56 -2.74
C ILE A 335 1.30 -2.87 -2.80
N GLU A 336 1.79 -3.54 -1.77
CA GLU A 336 3.17 -4.03 -1.73
C GLU A 336 3.25 -5.50 -2.15
N VAL A 337 4.16 -5.77 -3.08
CA VAL A 337 4.51 -7.10 -3.53
C VAL A 337 5.99 -7.33 -3.22
N ASP A 338 6.29 -8.33 -2.38
CA ASP A 338 7.67 -8.56 -1.94
C ASP A 338 8.57 -9.08 -3.05
N ILE A 339 7.98 -9.81 -4.00
CA ILE A 339 8.62 -10.46 -5.15
C ILE A 339 7.65 -10.36 -6.33
N ARG A 340 7.97 -9.51 -7.30
CA ARG A 340 7.07 -9.22 -8.43
C ARG A 340 6.83 -10.39 -9.37
N GLY A 341 7.75 -11.36 -9.42
CA GLY A 341 7.68 -12.50 -10.32
C GLY A 341 7.60 -12.11 -11.78
N GLY A 342 6.73 -12.79 -12.53
CA GLY A 342 6.64 -12.65 -13.98
C GLY A 342 5.36 -13.23 -14.57
N ILE A 343 5.20 -13.02 -15.88
CA ILE A 343 4.12 -13.59 -16.68
C ILE A 343 4.72 -14.68 -17.54
N TYR A 344 4.21 -15.90 -17.40
CA TYR A 344 4.69 -17.07 -18.09
C TYR A 344 3.62 -17.60 -19.04
N ARG A 345 4.02 -18.01 -20.23
CA ARG A 345 3.09 -18.66 -21.17
C ARG A 345 2.85 -20.09 -20.71
N HIS A 346 1.59 -20.48 -20.62
CA HIS A 346 1.20 -21.83 -20.25
C HIS A 346 0.90 -22.65 -21.51
N GLY A 347 1.76 -23.64 -21.81
CA GLY A 347 1.58 -24.54 -22.95
C GLY A 347 1.75 -23.85 -24.32
N SER A 348 1.14 -24.43 -25.35
CA SER A 348 1.18 -23.93 -26.73
C SER A 348 0.04 -22.95 -27.08
N GLY A 349 -0.84 -22.66 -26.11
CA GLY A 349 -1.99 -21.76 -26.28
C GLY A 349 -1.66 -20.30 -25.95
N ASP A 350 -2.71 -19.49 -25.92
CA ASP A 350 -2.67 -18.10 -25.45
C ASP A 350 -2.93 -17.98 -23.94
N ASP A 351 -2.85 -19.07 -23.18
CA ASP A 351 -3.01 -19.00 -21.74
C ASP A 351 -1.73 -18.50 -21.06
N PHE A 352 -1.89 -17.57 -20.13
CA PHE A 352 -0.80 -16.97 -19.37
C PHE A 352 -0.98 -17.25 -17.89
N CYS A 353 0.14 -17.34 -17.16
CA CYS A 353 0.17 -17.48 -15.72
C CYS A 353 0.95 -16.31 -15.12
N LEU A 354 0.31 -15.54 -14.25
CA LEU A 354 0.95 -14.52 -13.43
C LEU A 354 1.37 -15.14 -12.10
N CYS A 355 2.68 -15.14 -11.84
CA CYS A 355 3.23 -15.53 -10.54
C CYS A 355 3.71 -14.29 -9.80
N MET A 356 3.27 -14.12 -8.56
CA MET A 356 3.81 -13.14 -7.62
C MET A 356 4.07 -13.83 -6.29
N ALA A 357 4.96 -13.26 -5.48
CA ALA A 357 5.28 -13.84 -4.18
C ALA A 357 5.25 -12.83 -3.04
N ARG A 358 4.98 -13.37 -1.85
CA ARG A 358 5.03 -12.69 -0.58
C ARG A 358 5.93 -13.45 0.39
N ILE A 359 6.66 -12.73 1.22
CA ILE A 359 7.57 -13.30 2.21
C ILE A 359 6.95 -13.06 3.59
N VAL A 360 6.71 -14.15 4.32
CA VAL A 360 6.16 -14.11 5.67
C VAL A 360 7.20 -14.55 6.70
N THR A 361 7.05 -14.04 7.93
CA THR A 361 7.96 -14.23 9.07
C THR A 361 7.65 -15.47 9.91
N SER A 362 6.51 -16.14 9.68
CA SER A 362 6.14 -17.38 10.35
C SER A 362 5.21 -18.21 9.48
N ASP A 363 5.24 -19.52 9.68
CA ASP A 363 4.39 -20.54 9.05
C ASP A 363 3.05 -20.75 9.79
N GLU A 364 2.82 -19.99 10.87
CA GLU A 364 1.54 -19.93 11.57
C GLU A 364 0.40 -19.58 10.59
N GLU A 365 -0.75 -20.23 10.76
CA GLU A 365 -1.88 -20.12 9.83
C GLU A 365 -2.33 -18.66 9.62
N GLU A 366 -2.46 -17.88 10.69
CA GLU A 366 -2.86 -16.46 10.58
C GLU A 366 -1.91 -15.65 9.71
N MET A 367 -0.60 -15.89 9.85
CA MET A 367 0.45 -15.24 9.08
C MET A 367 0.40 -15.64 7.60
N VAL A 368 0.28 -16.94 7.34
CA VAL A 368 0.17 -17.47 5.97
C VAL A 368 -1.09 -16.93 5.29
N TRP A 369 -2.24 -16.96 5.95
CA TRP A 369 -3.50 -16.45 5.41
C TRP A 369 -3.50 -14.94 5.23
N SER A 370 -2.86 -14.18 6.13
CA SER A 370 -2.62 -12.75 5.91
C SER A 370 -1.83 -12.52 4.62
N GLY A 371 -0.79 -13.32 4.42
CA GLY A 371 0.02 -13.24 3.21
C GLY A 371 -0.75 -13.58 1.94
N VAL A 372 -1.56 -14.64 1.97
CA VAL A 372 -2.46 -15.04 0.87
C VAL A 372 -3.45 -13.93 0.53
N ARG A 373 -4.13 -13.33 1.52
CA ARG A 373 -5.12 -12.27 1.30
C ARG A 373 -4.50 -11.04 0.63
N GLN A 374 -3.29 -10.66 1.02
CA GLN A 374 -2.62 -9.51 0.42
C GLN A 374 -2.15 -9.80 -1.01
N LEU A 375 -1.64 -11.01 -1.25
CA LEU A 375 -1.21 -11.42 -2.57
C LEU A 375 -2.39 -11.57 -3.54
N ASP A 376 -3.54 -12.06 -3.07
CA ASP A 376 -4.79 -12.14 -3.83
C ASP A 376 -5.25 -10.75 -4.32
N ARG A 377 -5.15 -9.71 -3.47
CA ARG A 377 -5.45 -8.32 -3.87
C ARG A 377 -4.54 -7.84 -5.01
N ALA A 378 -3.24 -8.13 -4.92
CA ALA A 378 -2.29 -7.78 -5.96
C ALA A 378 -2.60 -8.52 -7.27
N LEU A 379 -2.69 -9.84 -7.22
CA LEU A 379 -2.99 -10.68 -8.39
C LEU A 379 -4.33 -10.32 -9.04
N GLY A 380 -5.37 -10.11 -8.24
CA GLY A 380 -6.70 -9.71 -8.68
C GLY A 380 -6.70 -8.36 -9.40
N LEU A 381 -5.90 -7.39 -8.93
CA LEU A 381 -5.75 -6.10 -9.61
C LEU A 381 -5.12 -6.25 -11.00
N PHE A 382 -4.08 -7.06 -11.12
CA PHE A 382 -3.41 -7.31 -12.40
C PHE A 382 -4.32 -8.05 -13.37
N LYS A 383 -5.09 -9.03 -12.88
CA LYS A 383 -6.11 -9.73 -13.69
C LYS A 383 -7.19 -8.79 -14.18
N PHE A 384 -7.72 -7.95 -13.30
CA PHE A 384 -8.71 -6.94 -13.65
C PHE A 384 -8.21 -6.02 -14.76
N VAL A 385 -6.97 -5.53 -14.67
CA VAL A 385 -6.37 -4.69 -15.72
C VAL A 385 -6.12 -5.48 -17.02
N TRP A 386 -5.66 -6.73 -16.93
CA TRP A 386 -5.48 -7.62 -18.10
C TRP A 386 -6.77 -7.80 -18.90
N GLU A 387 -7.86 -8.15 -18.21
CA GLU A 387 -9.18 -8.37 -18.81
C GLU A 387 -9.75 -7.06 -19.38
N THR A 388 -9.66 -5.97 -18.60
CA THR A 388 -10.14 -4.66 -19.03
C THR A 388 -9.35 -4.10 -20.23
N ALA A 389 -8.07 -4.46 -20.34
CA ALA A 389 -7.22 -4.10 -21.48
C ALA A 389 -7.54 -4.90 -22.75
N GLY A 390 -8.45 -5.88 -22.68
CA GLY A 390 -8.76 -6.76 -23.81
C GLY A 390 -7.57 -7.59 -24.26
N MET A 391 -6.69 -7.97 -23.32
CA MET A 391 -5.57 -8.85 -23.62
C MET A 391 -6.09 -10.21 -24.10
N LYS A 392 -5.42 -10.78 -25.11
CA LYS A 392 -5.78 -12.11 -25.62
C LYS A 392 -5.35 -13.19 -24.64
N GLY A 393 -6.22 -14.17 -24.43
CA GLY A 393 -5.93 -15.32 -23.60
C GLY A 393 -6.26 -15.13 -22.11
N ALA A 394 -6.46 -16.24 -21.41
CA ALA A 394 -6.79 -16.20 -19.99
C ALA A 394 -5.53 -15.95 -19.15
N LEU A 395 -5.66 -15.11 -18.11
CA LEU A 395 -4.62 -14.92 -17.10
C LEU A 395 -4.95 -15.73 -15.85
N GLN A 396 -4.25 -16.86 -15.68
CA GLN A 396 -4.27 -17.65 -14.45
C GLN A 396 -3.40 -16.97 -13.38
N LEU A 397 -3.83 -17.07 -12.13
CA LEU A 397 -3.16 -16.44 -10.99
C LEU A 397 -2.54 -17.50 -10.10
N GLN A 398 -1.25 -17.34 -9.82
CA GLN A 398 -0.51 -18.18 -8.88
C GLN A 398 0.20 -17.31 -7.85
N GLY A 399 -0.19 -17.49 -6.58
CA GLY A 399 0.47 -16.84 -5.46
C GLY A 399 1.50 -17.75 -4.81
N HIS A 400 2.64 -17.20 -4.42
CA HIS A 400 3.70 -17.93 -3.72
C HIS A 400 4.01 -17.27 -2.38
N VAL A 401 3.75 -17.97 -1.28
CA VAL A 401 4.06 -17.53 0.07
C VAL A 401 5.34 -18.22 0.53
N TRP A 402 6.36 -17.44 0.87
CA TRP A 402 7.66 -17.95 1.29
C TRP A 402 7.86 -17.74 2.78
N CYS A 403 8.25 -18.79 3.48
CA CYS A 403 8.57 -18.74 4.90
C CYS A 403 9.81 -19.57 5.21
N VAL A 404 10.64 -19.09 6.12
CA VAL A 404 11.81 -19.85 6.60
C VAL A 404 11.32 -21.05 7.40
N GLY A 405 11.83 -22.25 7.09
CA GLY A 405 11.49 -23.47 7.84
C GLY A 405 10.13 -24.10 7.52
N ALA A 406 9.28 -23.46 6.70
CA ALA A 406 7.95 -23.99 6.40
C ALA A 406 7.98 -25.26 5.54
N GLU A 407 6.96 -26.09 5.71
CA GLU A 407 6.70 -27.23 4.81
C GLU A 407 5.93 -26.78 3.56
N GLY A 408 6.21 -27.46 2.45
CA GLY A 408 5.56 -27.19 1.18
C GLY A 408 4.09 -27.63 1.18
N ARG A 409 3.16 -26.73 0.88
CA ARG A 409 1.74 -27.05 0.76
C ARG A 409 1.00 -26.16 -0.24
N VAL A 410 -0.17 -26.61 -0.68
CA VAL A 410 -1.04 -25.87 -1.60
C VAL A 410 -2.29 -25.42 -0.87
N LEU A 411 -2.67 -24.16 -1.09
CA LEU A 411 -3.88 -23.54 -0.58
C LEU A 411 -4.73 -23.06 -1.77
N THR A 412 -6.04 -23.04 -1.58
CA THR A 412 -6.98 -22.43 -2.53
C THR A 412 -7.71 -21.29 -1.85
N TYR A 413 -7.74 -20.13 -2.50
CA TYR A 413 -8.44 -18.96 -1.99
C TYR A 413 -9.13 -18.24 -3.14
N ARG A 414 -10.45 -18.04 -3.04
CA ARG A 414 -11.28 -17.40 -4.08
C ARG A 414 -11.11 -17.98 -5.49
N GLY A 415 -10.85 -19.29 -5.57
CA GLY A 415 -10.63 -20.01 -6.83
C GLY A 415 -9.22 -19.87 -7.41
N ASN A 416 -8.31 -19.14 -6.75
CA ASN A 416 -6.90 -19.02 -7.13
C ASN A 416 -6.04 -20.00 -6.32
N THR A 417 -4.92 -20.43 -6.91
CA THR A 417 -3.97 -21.37 -6.29
C THR A 417 -2.83 -20.62 -5.63
N PHE A 418 -2.54 -20.98 -4.38
CA PHE A 418 -1.43 -20.43 -3.61
C PHE A 418 -0.52 -21.56 -3.14
N PHE A 419 0.78 -21.36 -3.28
CA PHE A 419 1.79 -22.31 -2.85
C PHE A 419 2.55 -21.74 -1.67
N VAL A 420 2.63 -22.49 -0.57
CA VAL A 420 3.50 -22.18 0.56
C VAL A 420 4.81 -22.93 0.37
N HIS A 421 5.92 -22.20 0.43
CA HIS A 421 7.27 -22.72 0.22
C HIS A 421 8.15 -22.46 1.43
N GLY A 422 8.97 -23.45 1.76
CA GLY A 422 10.04 -23.33 2.74
C GLY A 422 11.31 -22.74 2.15
N ILE A 423 11.93 -21.80 2.87
CA ILE A 423 13.31 -21.39 2.63
C ILE A 423 14.23 -22.24 3.50
N HIS A 424 15.00 -23.12 2.86
CA HIS A 424 15.93 -24.07 3.49
C HIS A 424 17.30 -23.98 2.81
N VAL A 425 18.39 -24.24 3.54
CA VAL A 425 19.79 -24.22 3.05
C VAL A 425 20.46 -25.54 3.32
#